data_AF-A0A2A5Y2B8-F1
#
_entry.id   AF-A0A2A5Y2B8-F1
#
_cell.length_a   1.000
_cell.length_b   1.000
_cell.length_c   1.000
_cell.angle_alpha   90.00
_cell.angle_beta   90.00
_cell.angle_gamma   90.00
#
_symmetry.space_group_name_H-M   'P 1'
#
loop_
_entity.id
_entity.type
_entity.pdbx_description
1 polymer ?
#
loop_
_entity_poly.entity_id
_entity_poly.type
_entity_poly.pdbx_seq_one_letter_code
_entity_poly.pdbx_strand_id
1 'polypeptide(L)'
;MSTTFKTPVKSRRGFSFFVGFIGAYLVPIGLNNLLVAFGLRETLSATNTEYIAYGVSGLVLGYACMSITPVHRVRILSYLIGSILVMDAIAFFSGRLPLAFLIDRMVFLGSFSFSGIISLFLNKESTIETEANLSG
;
A
#
# COMPACT_ATOMS: atom_id res chain seq x y z
N MET A 1 -3.04 29.28 -20.77
CA MET A 1 -3.62 28.90 -19.47
C MET A 1 -3.90 27.40 -19.53
N SER A 2 -3.04 26.57 -18.93
CA SER A 2 -3.22 25.11 -18.92
C SER A 2 -4.44 24.77 -18.08
N THR A 3 -5.57 24.45 -18.71
CA THR A 3 -6.69 23.81 -18.04
C THR A 3 -6.28 22.37 -17.75
N THR A 4 -5.43 22.18 -16.74
CA THR A 4 -5.09 20.87 -16.22
C THR A 4 -6.40 20.29 -15.71
N PHE A 5 -7.00 19.37 -16.50
CA PHE A 5 -8.21 18.65 -16.14
C PHE A 5 -7.99 18.01 -14.76
N LYS A 6 -8.50 18.66 -13.70
CA LYS A 6 -8.45 18.10 -12.35
C LYS A 6 -9.36 16.88 -12.36
N THR A 7 -8.75 15.70 -12.43
CA THR A 7 -9.47 14.42 -12.38
C THR A 7 -10.46 14.44 -11.20
N PRO A 8 -11.75 14.14 -11.43
CA PRO A 8 -12.76 14.24 -10.38
C PRO A 8 -12.41 13.32 -9.20
N VAL A 9 -12.74 13.78 -7.99
CA VAL A 9 -12.36 13.11 -6.73
C VAL A 9 -12.84 11.65 -6.69
N LYS A 10 -14.03 11.36 -7.25
CA LYS A 10 -14.57 10.00 -7.34
C LYS A 10 -13.69 9.06 -8.18
N SER A 11 -13.13 9.55 -9.29
CA SER A 11 -12.23 8.79 -10.16
C SER A 11 -10.90 8.49 -9.47
N ARG A 12 -10.36 9.45 -8.72
CA ARG A 12 -9.12 9.26 -7.95
C ARG A 12 -9.27 8.23 -6.84
N ARG A 13 -10.43 8.21 -6.16
CA ARG A 13 -10.78 7.17 -5.16
C ARG A 13 -10.79 5.77 -5.78
N GLY A 14 -11.46 5.61 -6.92
CA GLY A 14 -11.53 4.33 -7.63
C GLY A 14 -10.15 3.86 -8.07
N PHE A 15 -9.33 4.76 -8.61
CA PHE A 15 -7.96 4.43 -9.03
C PHE A 15 -7.06 4.06 -7.85
N SER A 16 -7.12 4.81 -6.73
CA SER A 16 -6.38 4.48 -5.50
C SER A 16 -6.78 3.12 -4.93
N PHE A 17 -8.08 2.81 -4.93
CA PHE A 17 -8.55 1.48 -4.53
C PHE A 17 -8.03 0.39 -5.46
N PHE A 18 -8.08 0.60 -6.78
CA PHE A 18 -7.59 -0.37 -7.75
C PHE A 18 -6.09 -0.62 -7.63
N VAL A 19 -5.29 0.46 -7.53
CA VAL A 19 -3.83 0.40 -7.35
C VAL A 19 -3.48 -0.32 -6.05
N GLY A 20 -4.17 0.01 -4.95
CA GLY A 20 -3.94 -0.63 -3.66
C GLY A 20 -4.31 -2.10 -3.65
N PHE A 21 -5.47 -2.44 -4.21
CA PHE A 21 -5.96 -3.81 -4.22
C PHE A 21 -5.14 -4.70 -5.15
N ILE A 22 -4.97 -4.33 -6.42
CA ILE A 22 -4.20 -5.13 -7.39
C ILE A 22 -2.72 -5.15 -7.01
N GLY A 23 -2.17 -4.00 -6.62
CA GLY A 23 -0.77 -3.91 -6.25
C GLY A 23 -0.45 -4.76 -5.00
N ALA A 24 -1.39 -4.93 -4.07
CA ALA A 24 -1.19 -5.79 -2.90
C ALA A 24 -0.94 -7.26 -3.27
N TYR A 25 -1.43 -7.73 -4.42
CA TYR A 25 -1.23 -9.12 -4.88
C TYR A 25 -0.08 -9.28 -5.87
N LEU A 26 0.29 -8.22 -6.60
CA LEU A 26 1.35 -8.29 -7.62
C LEU A 26 2.70 -7.81 -7.13
N VAL A 27 2.74 -6.70 -6.38
CA VAL A 27 4.00 -6.02 -6.02
C VAL A 27 4.86 -6.83 -5.05
N PRO A 28 4.34 -7.49 -4.00
CA PRO A 28 5.18 -8.31 -3.12
C PRO A 28 5.90 -9.43 -3.87
N ILE A 29 5.20 -10.11 -4.80
CA ILE A 29 5.76 -11.20 -5.63
C ILE A 29 6.84 -10.66 -6.57
N GLY A 30 6.54 -9.57 -7.28
CA GLY A 30 7.50 -8.94 -8.19
C GLY A 30 8.76 -8.47 -7.45
N LEU A 31 8.59 -7.85 -6.27
CA LEU A 31 9.69 -7.38 -5.46
C LEU A 31 10.53 -8.53 -4.92
N ASN A 32 9.90 -9.62 -4.45
CA ASN A 32 10.63 -10.80 -4.00
C ASN A 32 11.51 -11.39 -5.11
N ASN A 33 10.96 -11.57 -6.30
CA ASN A 33 11.72 -12.08 -7.45
C ASN A 33 12.90 -11.18 -7.82
N LEU A 34 12.72 -9.85 -7.71
CA LEU A 34 13.78 -8.88 -7.94
C LEU A 34 14.88 -8.97 -6.86
N LEU A 35 14.52 -9.08 -5.58
CA LEU A 35 15.50 -9.26 -4.50
C LEU A 35 16.27 -10.58 -4.63
N VAL A 36 15.59 -11.65 -5.02
CA VAL A 36 16.22 -12.94 -5.32
C VAL A 36 17.20 -12.80 -6.50
N ALA A 37 16.82 -12.09 -7.56
CA ALA A 37 17.70 -11.83 -8.70
C ALA A 37 18.94 -10.99 -8.34
N PHE A 38 18.84 -10.11 -7.34
CA PHE A 38 19.97 -9.38 -6.78
C PHE A 38 20.84 -10.20 -5.82
N GLY A 39 20.54 -11.49 -5.63
CA GLY A 39 21.32 -12.39 -4.77
C GLY A 39 21.04 -12.21 -3.28
N LEU A 40 20.03 -11.43 -2.87
CA LEU A 40 19.72 -11.25 -1.45
C LEU A 40 19.34 -12.57 -0.78
N ARG A 41 18.82 -13.55 -1.52
CA ARG A 41 18.52 -14.89 -1.00
C ARG A 41 19.76 -15.70 -0.61
N GLU A 42 20.93 -15.36 -1.14
CA GLU A 42 22.19 -16.00 -0.76
C GLU A 42 22.84 -15.30 0.43
N THR A 43 22.56 -14.01 0.61
CA THR A 43 23.07 -13.20 1.73
C THR A 43 22.16 -13.26 2.96
N LEU A 44 20.85 -13.34 2.73
CA LEU A 44 19.77 -13.46 3.71
C LEU A 44 19.04 -14.77 3.46
N SER A 45 18.46 -15.39 4.49
CA SER A 45 17.62 -16.58 4.27
C SER A 45 16.46 -16.27 3.32
N ALA A 46 15.94 -17.30 2.64
CA ALA A 46 14.79 -17.16 1.73
C ALA A 46 13.60 -16.51 2.44
N THR A 47 13.30 -16.97 3.66
CA THR A 47 12.22 -16.44 4.49
C THR A 47 12.43 -14.96 4.86
N ASN A 48 13.66 -14.55 5.17
CA ASN A 48 13.94 -13.15 5.49
C ASN A 48 13.81 -12.25 4.25
N THR A 49 14.22 -12.75 3.09
CA THR A 49 14.07 -12.03 1.81
C THR A 49 12.58 -11.81 1.49
N GLU A 50 11.75 -12.81 1.71
CA GLU A 50 10.30 -12.73 1.55
C GLU A 50 9.70 -11.71 2.52
N TYR A 51 10.00 -11.78 3.82
CA TYR A 51 9.49 -10.80 4.79
C TYR A 51 9.89 -9.35 4.44
N ILE A 52 11.11 -9.14 3.97
CA ILE A 52 11.57 -7.82 3.52
C ILE A 52 10.78 -7.37 2.29
N ALA A 53 10.58 -8.25 1.30
CA ALA A 53 9.79 -7.94 0.11
C ALA A 53 8.34 -7.56 0.47
N TYR A 54 7.69 -8.33 1.34
CA TYR A 54 6.32 -8.05 1.79
C TYR A 54 6.23 -6.78 2.64
N GLY A 55 7.20 -6.55 3.53
CA GLY A 55 7.27 -5.32 4.32
C GLY A 55 7.49 -4.08 3.48
N VAL A 56 8.49 -4.09 2.59
CA VAL A 56 8.81 -2.96 1.71
C VAL A 56 7.67 -2.68 0.73
N SER A 57 7.09 -3.72 0.12
CA SER A 57 5.94 -3.54 -0.76
C SER A 57 4.76 -2.94 -0.03
N GLY A 58 4.48 -3.35 1.22
CA GLY A 58 3.46 -2.75 2.07
C GLY A 58 3.70 -1.25 2.28
N LEU A 59 4.93 -0.86 2.64
CA LEU A 59 5.30 0.56 2.83
C LEU A 59 5.11 1.39 1.56
N VAL A 60 5.60 0.89 0.43
CA VAL A 60 5.54 1.58 -0.87
C VAL A 60 4.09 1.74 -1.32
N LEU A 61 3.30 0.66 -1.25
CA LEU A 61 1.91 0.71 -1.68
C LEU A 61 1.05 1.59 -0.77
N GLY A 62 1.22 1.50 0.54
CA GLY A 62 0.43 2.29 1.49
C GLY A 62 0.66 3.78 1.28
N TYR A 63 1.90 4.20 1.06
CA TYR A 63 2.22 5.57 0.68
C TYR A 63 1.64 5.96 -0.69
N ALA A 64 1.85 5.15 -1.73
CA ALA A 64 1.38 5.43 -3.08
C ALA A 64 -0.15 5.58 -3.16
N CYS A 65 -0.88 4.69 -2.48
CA CYS A 65 -2.35 4.73 -2.46
C CYS A 65 -2.90 6.03 -1.86
N MET A 66 -2.29 6.48 -0.77
CA MET A 66 -2.72 7.70 -0.08
C MET A 66 -2.31 8.97 -0.84
N SER A 67 -1.21 8.93 -1.59
CA SER A 67 -0.77 10.02 -2.47
C SER A 67 -1.70 10.22 -3.67
N ILE A 68 -2.34 9.16 -4.18
CA ILE A 68 -3.29 9.25 -5.31
C ILE A 68 -4.56 10.02 -4.92
N THR A 69 -5.06 9.85 -3.69
CA THR A 69 -6.33 10.47 -3.27
C THR A 69 -6.16 11.31 -2.01
N PRO A 70 -6.02 12.63 -2.14
CA PRO A 70 -5.77 13.47 -0.97
C PRO A 70 -6.99 13.62 -0.04
N VAL A 71 -8.20 13.26 -0.49
CA VAL A 71 -9.47 13.48 0.24
C VAL A 71 -10.10 12.15 0.69
N HIS A 72 -10.57 12.08 1.94
CA HIS A 72 -11.09 10.88 2.62
C HIS A 72 -10.12 9.69 2.67
N ARG A 73 -8.82 9.97 2.82
CA ARG A 73 -7.75 8.98 2.93
C ARG A 73 -8.06 7.87 3.95
N VAL A 74 -8.54 8.24 5.13
CA VAL A 74 -8.95 7.29 6.20
C VAL A 74 -9.98 6.28 5.71
N ARG A 75 -10.98 6.73 4.94
CA ARG A 75 -12.03 5.87 4.41
C ARG A 75 -11.49 4.91 3.34
N ILE A 76 -10.59 5.39 2.49
CA ILE A 76 -9.99 4.56 1.44
C ILE A 76 -9.06 3.53 2.06
N LEU A 77 -8.26 3.95 3.05
CA LEU A 77 -7.37 3.07 3.81
C LEU A 77 -8.15 1.96 4.50
N SER A 78 -9.27 2.29 5.17
CA SER A 78 -10.11 1.28 5.83
C SER A 78 -10.76 0.32 4.83
N TYR A 79 -11.22 0.82 3.68
CA TYR A 79 -11.75 -0.05 2.63
C TYR A 79 -10.70 -0.99 2.04
N LEU A 80 -9.47 -0.51 1.83
CA LEU A 80 -8.38 -1.35 1.32
C LEU A 80 -7.99 -2.43 2.33
N ILE A 81 -7.75 -2.05 3.59
CA ILE A 81 -7.43 -3.00 4.67
C ILE A 81 -8.53 -4.04 4.82
N GLY A 82 -9.80 -3.60 4.88
CA GLY A 82 -10.94 -4.51 4.99
C GLY A 82 -11.07 -5.44 3.78
N SER A 83 -10.89 -4.93 2.56
CA SER A 83 -10.99 -5.75 1.34
C SER A 83 -9.88 -6.79 1.27
N ILE A 84 -8.65 -6.41 1.64
CA ILE A 84 -7.50 -7.32 1.70
C ILE A 84 -7.74 -8.43 2.74
N LEU A 85 -8.17 -8.07 3.95
CA LEU A 85 -8.47 -9.03 5.01
C LEU A 85 -9.56 -10.02 4.60
N VAL A 86 -10.65 -9.53 4.00
CA VAL A 86 -11.76 -10.38 3.55
C VAL A 86 -11.29 -11.35 2.46
N MET A 87 -10.52 -10.87 1.48
CA MET A 87 -10.00 -11.73 0.41
C MET A 87 -9.03 -12.79 0.93
N ASP A 88 -8.12 -12.41 1.83
CA ASP A 88 -7.16 -13.35 2.42
C ASP A 88 -7.87 -14.38 3.30
N ALA A 89 -8.91 -13.98 4.05
CA ALA A 89 -9.75 -14.90 4.82
C ALA A 89 -10.47 -15.90 3.90
N ILE A 90 -11.09 -15.44 2.81
CA ILE A 90 -11.74 -16.32 1.82
C ILE A 90 -10.72 -17.29 1.22
N ALA A 91 -9.52 -16.81 0.86
CA ALA A 91 -8.48 -17.64 0.29
C ALA A 91 -7.98 -18.71 1.29
N PHE A 92 -7.84 -18.35 2.57
CA PHE A 92 -7.45 -19.27 3.63
C PHE A 92 -8.52 -20.34 3.89
N PHE A 93 -9.78 -19.93 4.12
CA PHE A 93 -10.87 -20.87 4.40
C PHE A 93 -11.26 -21.74 3.20
N SER A 94 -10.95 -21.31 1.96
CA SER A 94 -11.12 -22.14 0.77
C SER A 94 -9.98 -23.13 0.53
N GLY A 95 -8.98 -23.20 1.42
CA GLY A 95 -7.83 -24.09 1.32
C GLY A 95 -6.83 -23.69 0.24
N ARG A 96 -6.96 -22.49 -0.34
CA ARG A 96 -6.09 -22.00 -1.42
C ARG A 96 -4.85 -21.28 -0.90
N LEU A 97 -4.85 -20.88 0.37
CA LEU A 97 -3.77 -20.10 0.98
C LEU A 97 -3.13 -20.86 2.15
N PRO A 98 -1.86 -21.28 2.05
CA PRO A 98 -1.12 -21.86 3.17
C PRO A 98 -0.92 -20.85 4.31
N LEU A 99 -0.80 -21.34 5.55
CA LEU A 99 -0.58 -20.49 6.72
C LEU A 99 0.69 -19.63 6.61
N ALA A 100 1.77 -20.16 6.01
CA ALA A 100 3.01 -19.42 5.80
C ALA A 100 2.78 -18.16 4.95
N PHE A 101 2.03 -18.30 3.84
CA PHE A 101 1.70 -17.17 2.99
C PHE A 101 0.77 -16.16 3.71
N LEU A 102 -0.11 -16.64 4.59
CA LEU A 102 -0.92 -15.75 5.42
C LEU A 102 -0.05 -14.89 6.35
N ILE A 103 1.05 -15.43 6.90
CA ILE A 103 1.98 -14.67 7.73
C ILE A 103 2.65 -13.57 6.91
N ASP A 104 3.15 -13.87 5.71
CA ASP A 104 3.74 -12.87 4.80
C ASP A 104 2.75 -11.75 4.48
N ARG A 105 1.48 -12.13 4.25
CA ARG A 105 0.37 -11.21 4.02
C ARG A 105 0.08 -10.31 5.22
N MET A 106 0.22 -10.81 6.44
CA MET A 106 0.11 -9.99 7.66
C MET A 106 1.27 -9.01 7.80
N VAL A 107 2.50 -9.39 7.43
CA VAL A 107 3.65 -8.47 7.38
C VAL A 107 3.38 -7.34 6.40
N PHE A 108 2.91 -7.67 5.19
CA PHE A 108 2.49 -6.67 4.20
C PHE A 108 1.39 -5.75 4.75
N LEU A 109 0.33 -6.32 5.35
CA LEU A 109 -0.80 -5.54 5.85
C LEU A 109 -0.40 -4.60 6.99
N GLY A 110 0.48 -5.05 7.88
CA GLY A 110 1.05 -4.23 8.94
C GLY A 110 1.82 -3.03 8.39
N SER A 111 2.74 -3.28 7.46
CA SER A 111 3.53 -2.23 6.79
C SER A 111 2.67 -1.28 5.95
N PHE A 112 1.67 -1.81 5.24
CA PHE A 112 0.70 -1.03 4.47
C PHE A 112 -0.12 -0.10 5.36
N SER A 113 -0.63 -0.62 6.47
CA SER A 113 -1.40 0.17 7.43
C SER A 113 -0.54 1.25 8.08
N PHE A 114 0.69 0.90 8.48
CA PHE A 114 1.64 1.82 9.10
C PHE A 114 2.00 2.99 8.17
N SER A 115 2.41 2.70 6.93
CA SER A 115 2.73 3.75 5.94
C SER A 115 1.50 4.57 5.55
N GLY A 116 0.34 3.93 5.41
CA GLY A 116 -0.93 4.59 5.17
C GLY A 116 -1.26 5.61 6.27
N ILE A 117 -1.10 5.23 7.54
CA ILE A 117 -1.31 6.11 8.69
C ILE A 117 -0.29 7.24 8.73
N ILE A 118 1.01 6.96 8.57
CA ILE A 118 2.06 7.99 8.54
C ILE A 118 1.79 9.03 7.45
N SER A 119 1.34 8.60 6.27
CA SER A 119 1.04 9.49 5.15
C SER A 119 -0.06 10.51 5.47
N LEU A 120 -0.95 10.21 6.43
CA LEU A 120 -1.98 11.13 6.92
C LEU A 120 -1.35 12.27 7.73
N PHE A 121 -0.36 11.96 8.56
CA PHE A 121 0.34 12.95 9.39
C PHE A 121 1.23 13.86 8.54
N LEU A 122 2.05 13.29 7.66
CA LEU A 122 2.97 14.06 6.81
C LEU A 122 2.28 15.04 5.85
N ASN A 123 1.07 14.71 5.36
CA ASN A 123 0.34 15.61 4.48
C ASN A 123 -0.53 16.63 5.21
N LYS A 124 -0.79 16.43 6.50
CA LYS A 124 -1.47 17.44 7.31
C LYS A 124 -0.56 18.66 7.49
N GLU A 125 0.74 18.43 7.69
CA GLU A 125 1.77 19.47 7.74
C GLU A 125 1.86 20.27 6.44
N SER A 126 1.92 19.61 5.27
CA SER A 126 2.03 20.31 3.98
C SER A 126 0.81 21.17 3.63
N THR A 127 -0.38 20.79 4.10
CA THR A 127 -1.60 21.59 3.87
C THR A 127 -1.58 22.87 4.72
N ILE A 128 -1.07 22.78 5.95
CA ILE A 128 -0.95 23.93 6.88
C ILE A 128 0.09 24.94 6.36
N GLU A 129 1.24 24.48 5.87
CA GLU A 129 2.27 25.36 5.28
C GLU A 129 1.80 26.06 4.00
N THR A 130 0.96 25.39 3.20
CA THR A 130 0.42 25.98 1.97
C THR A 130 -0.63 27.05 2.28
N GLU A 131 -1.49 26.84 3.29
CA GLU A 131 -2.46 27.84 3.73
C GLU A 131 -1.76 29.05 4.37
N ALA A 132 -0.72 28.83 5.19
CA ALA A 132 0.05 29.90 5.81
C ALA A 132 0.72 30.83 4.78
N ASN A 133 1.29 30.27 3.70
CA ASN A 133 1.93 31.03 2.62
C ASN A 133 0.95 31.75 1.68
N LEU A 134 -0.34 31.39 1.69
CA LEU A 134 -1.39 32.07 0.90
C LEU A 134 -2.08 33.20 1.69
N SER A 135 -1.89 33.23 3.01
CA SER A 135 -2.51 34.20 3.92
C SER A 135 -1.58 35.34 4.39
N GLY A 136 -0.31 35.33 3.96
CA GLY A 136 0.68 36.39 4.22
C GLY A 136 0.95 37.22 2.97
#